data_AF-A0A226C2N4-F1
#
_entry.id   AF-A0A226C2N4-F1
#
_cell.length_a   1.000
_cell.length_b   1.000
_cell.length_c   1.000
_cell.angle_alpha   90.00
_cell.angle_beta   90.00
_cell.angle_gamma   90.00
#
_symmetry.space_group_name_H-M   'P 1'
#
loop_
_entity.id
_entity.type
_entity.pdbx_description
1 polymer ?
#
loop_
_entity_poly.entity_id
_entity_poly.type
_entity_poly.pdbx_seq_one_letter_code
_entity_poly.pdbx_strand_id
1 'polypeptide(L)'
;MKRLLLLVVMLSLMVFLSACGEEEKEETTVSLYFLEESETTFELAEETREIEDASPNKALDLLFQGPESDEYGVLITEETKLKDFWIEENIAHVDFSSEISQAAFGSEPELLLIQSVVYTLVQFEEVDKVQFLIEGDIVDSIAGHIYTGEPISKDDI
;
A
#
# COMPACT_ATOMS: atom_id res chain seq x y z
N MET A 1 43.49 18.47 41.31
CA MET A 1 43.01 18.83 39.95
C MET A 1 43.10 17.66 38.95
N LYS A 2 44.22 16.93 38.85
CA LYS A 2 44.36 15.79 37.91
C LYS A 2 43.39 14.60 38.14
N ARG A 3 43.04 14.29 39.40
CA ARG A 3 42.08 13.22 39.76
C ARG A 3 40.62 13.58 39.47
N LEU A 4 40.28 14.87 39.51
CA LEU A 4 38.95 15.38 39.18
C LEU A 4 38.76 15.43 37.66
N LEU A 5 39.81 15.79 36.93
CA LEU A 5 39.85 15.77 35.46
C LEU A 5 39.65 14.35 34.90
N LEU A 6 40.26 13.33 35.52
CA LEU A 6 40.13 11.92 35.12
C LEU A 6 38.69 11.39 35.28
N LEU A 7 37.98 11.74 36.36
CA LEU A 7 36.59 11.33 36.57
C LEU A 7 35.62 12.00 35.58
N VAL A 8 35.84 13.26 35.23
CA VAL A 8 35.00 13.98 34.25
C VAL A 8 35.21 13.45 32.84
N VAL A 9 36.45 13.12 32.46
CA VAL A 9 36.76 12.52 31.14
C VAL A 9 36.21 11.09 31.02
N MET A 10 36.24 10.31 32.12
CA MET A 10 35.69 8.95 32.14
C MET A 10 34.15 8.94 32.13
N LEU A 11 33.51 9.92 32.77
CA LEU A 11 32.05 10.12 32.72
C LEU A 11 31.59 10.59 31.33
N SER A 12 32.36 11.45 30.66
CA SER A 12 32.05 11.85 29.27
C SER A 12 32.25 10.71 28.26
N LEU A 13 33.16 9.76 28.53
CA LEU A 13 33.39 8.62 27.65
C LEU A 13 32.25 7.58 27.71
N MET A 14 31.58 7.46 28.86
CA MET A 14 30.41 6.59 29.00
C MET A 14 29.16 7.15 28.30
N VAL A 15 29.05 8.48 28.17
CA VAL A 15 27.93 9.13 27.46
C VAL A 15 28.04 8.97 25.95
N PHE A 16 29.25 8.77 25.40
CA PHE A 16 29.46 8.54 23.96
C PHE A 16 29.26 7.09 23.50
N LEU A 17 29.16 6.11 24.41
CA LEU A 17 29.01 4.69 24.06
C LEU A 17 27.55 4.22 23.90
N SER A 18 26.57 5.09 24.17
CA SER A 18 25.14 4.72 24.11
C SER A 18 24.37 5.35 22.95
N ALA A 19 25.06 5.90 21.93
CA ALA A 19 24.42 6.53 20.77
C ALA A 19 24.35 5.63 19.51
N CYS A 20 24.38 4.31 19.69
CA CYS A 20 23.82 3.37 18.71
C CYS A 20 22.61 2.72 19.39
N GLY A 21 21.50 3.45 19.46
CA GLY A 21 20.21 2.78 19.56
C GLY A 21 19.91 2.27 18.17
N GLU A 22 20.01 0.96 17.96
CA GLU A 22 19.21 0.33 16.91
C GLU A 22 17.76 0.48 17.39
N GLU A 23 16.98 1.32 16.71
CA GLU A 23 15.53 1.29 16.89
C GLU A 23 15.07 -0.11 16.44
N GLU A 24 14.65 -0.95 17.38
CA GLU A 24 13.89 -2.15 17.06
C GLU A 24 12.65 -1.69 16.30
N LYS A 25 12.66 -1.87 14.99
CA LYS A 25 11.52 -1.55 14.16
C LYS A 25 10.44 -2.57 14.45
N GLU A 26 9.27 -2.10 14.90
CA GLU A 26 8.15 -3.00 15.09
C GLU A 26 7.65 -3.49 13.73
N GLU A 27 7.72 -4.80 13.55
CA GLU A 27 7.06 -5.47 12.43
C GLU A 27 5.54 -5.45 12.69
N THR A 28 4.81 -4.99 11.68
CA THR A 28 3.35 -4.95 11.69
C THR A 28 2.82 -5.82 10.57
N THR A 29 1.77 -6.57 10.84
CA THR A 29 1.06 -7.36 9.83
C THR A 29 0.23 -6.44 8.93
N VAL A 30 0.42 -6.56 7.62
CA VAL A 30 -0.37 -5.87 6.58
C VAL A 30 -1.12 -6.91 5.76
N SER A 31 -2.38 -6.62 5.45
CA SER A 31 -3.24 -7.45 4.59
C SER A 31 -3.23 -6.91 3.16
N LEU A 32 -2.88 -7.76 2.19
CA LEU A 32 -2.91 -7.45 0.76
C LEU A 32 -3.97 -8.33 0.10
N TYR A 33 -4.71 -7.78 -0.86
CA TYR A 33 -5.82 -8.49 -1.50
C TYR A 33 -5.50 -8.78 -2.96
N PHE A 34 -5.30 -10.05 -3.31
CA PHE A 34 -4.95 -10.50 -4.66
C PHE A 34 -6.06 -11.33 -5.30
N LEU A 35 -6.04 -11.46 -6.62
CA LEU A 35 -7.02 -12.26 -7.34
C LEU A 35 -6.81 -13.75 -7.03
N GLU A 36 -7.88 -14.43 -6.63
CA GLU A 36 -7.94 -15.88 -6.60
C GLU A 36 -8.92 -16.34 -7.68
N GLU A 37 -8.39 -16.99 -8.72
CA GLU A 37 -9.18 -17.56 -9.82
C GLU A 37 -9.30 -19.07 -9.62
N SER A 38 -10.55 -19.55 -9.54
CA SER A 38 -10.87 -20.97 -9.64
C SER A 38 -11.53 -21.28 -10.98
N GLU A 39 -11.80 -22.56 -11.27
CA GLU A 39 -12.54 -22.93 -12.48
C GLU A 39 -13.95 -22.29 -12.56
N THR A 40 -14.48 -21.79 -11.45
CA THR A 40 -15.88 -21.34 -11.34
C THR A 40 -16.08 -19.96 -10.73
N THR A 41 -15.04 -19.36 -10.13
CA THR A 41 -15.18 -18.11 -9.36
C THR A 41 -13.94 -17.24 -9.51
N PHE A 42 -14.16 -15.92 -9.47
CA PHE A 42 -13.13 -14.90 -9.33
C PHE A 42 -13.39 -14.15 -8.02
N GLU A 43 -12.48 -14.29 -7.05
CA GLU A 43 -12.63 -13.68 -5.74
C GLU A 43 -11.31 -12.99 -5.32
N LEU A 44 -11.33 -12.26 -4.21
CA LEU A 44 -10.11 -11.73 -3.60
C LEU A 44 -9.69 -12.62 -2.44
N ALA A 45 -8.44 -13.05 -2.45
CA ALA A 45 -7.79 -13.71 -1.33
C ALA A 45 -6.93 -12.71 -0.56
N GLU A 46 -6.94 -12.84 0.77
CA GLU A 46 -6.08 -12.05 1.66
C GLU A 46 -4.73 -12.75 1.85
N GLU A 47 -3.65 -12.06 1.48
CA GLU A 47 -2.28 -12.43 1.79
C GLU A 47 -1.75 -11.48 2.87
N THR A 48 -1.31 -12.04 4.01
CA THR A 48 -0.76 -11.23 5.11
C THR A 48 0.77 -11.23 5.07
N ARG A 49 1.39 -10.06 5.26
CA ARG A 49 2.84 -9.90 5.33
C ARG A 49 3.25 -9.15 6.59
N GLU A 50 4.28 -9.62 7.28
CA GLU A 50 4.91 -8.88 8.38
C GLU A 50 5.97 -7.94 7.81
N ILE A 51 5.80 -6.63 8.02
CA ILE A 51 6.71 -5.61 7.49
C ILE A 51 7.06 -4.56 8.54
N GLU A 52 8.28 -4.04 8.47
CA GLU A 52 8.72 -2.90 9.29
C GLU A 52 8.05 -1.59 8.83
N ASP A 53 7.69 -0.74 9.79
CA ASP A 53 7.06 0.58 9.61
C ASP A 53 5.93 0.57 8.56
N ALA A 54 4.92 -0.29 8.75
CA ALA A 54 3.79 -0.40 7.84
C ALA A 54 3.11 0.96 7.58
N SER A 55 2.78 1.23 6.33
CA SER A 55 2.10 2.46 5.90
C SER A 55 1.27 2.20 4.64
N PRO A 56 0.28 3.06 4.34
CA PRO A 56 -0.50 2.96 3.10
C PRO A 56 0.36 2.91 1.85
N ASN A 57 1.40 3.76 1.76
CA ASN A 57 2.36 3.75 0.66
C ASN A 57 3.05 2.38 0.52
N LYS A 58 3.58 1.82 1.61
CA LYS A 58 4.28 0.53 1.57
C LYS A 58 3.34 -0.62 1.21
N ALA A 59 2.12 -0.62 1.74
CA ALA A 59 1.12 -1.63 1.38
C ALA A 59 0.76 -1.57 -0.09
N LEU A 60 0.59 -0.36 -0.64
CA LEU A 60 0.34 -0.17 -2.06
C LEU A 60 1.54 -0.61 -2.91
N ASP A 61 2.77 -0.26 -2.52
CA ASP A 61 3.99 -0.71 -3.21
C ASP A 61 4.10 -2.24 -3.22
N LEU A 62 3.72 -2.92 -2.12
CA LEU A 62 3.70 -4.38 -2.04
C LEU A 62 2.59 -5.00 -2.91
N LEU A 63 1.42 -4.35 -2.99
CA LEU A 63 0.35 -4.77 -3.89
C LEU A 63 0.80 -4.70 -5.36
N PHE A 64 1.49 -3.62 -5.75
CA PHE A 64 2.06 -3.46 -7.10
C PHE A 64 3.20 -4.44 -7.40
N GLN A 65 3.93 -4.92 -6.39
CA GLN A 65 4.92 -5.98 -6.56
C GLN A 65 4.28 -7.35 -6.86
N GLY A 66 2.98 -7.50 -6.61
CA GLY A 66 2.25 -8.74 -6.80
C GLY A 66 2.32 -9.69 -5.58
N PRO A 67 1.60 -10.81 -5.65
CA PRO A 67 1.55 -11.82 -4.59
C PRO A 67 2.89 -12.55 -4.43
N GLU A 68 3.16 -13.08 -3.24
CA GLU A 68 4.30 -13.99 -3.03
C GLU A 68 3.95 -15.43 -3.42
N SER A 69 2.67 -15.78 -3.39
CA SER A 69 2.15 -17.07 -3.82
C SER A 69 1.86 -17.10 -5.33
N ASP A 70 2.36 -18.13 -6.01
CA ASP A 70 2.00 -18.43 -7.42
C ASP A 70 0.53 -18.86 -7.60
N GLU A 71 -0.21 -19.05 -6.50
CA GLU A 71 -1.64 -19.41 -6.52
C GLU A 71 -2.54 -18.20 -6.81
N TYR A 72 -2.03 -16.98 -6.61
CA TYR A 72 -2.79 -15.76 -6.80
C TYR A 72 -2.45 -15.07 -8.12
N GLY A 73 -3.48 -14.53 -8.77
CA GLY A 73 -3.38 -13.74 -9.98
C GLY A 73 -3.06 -12.27 -9.69
N VAL A 74 -2.60 -11.58 -10.73
CA VAL A 74 -2.27 -10.15 -10.69
C VAL A 74 -3.28 -9.37 -11.54
N LEU A 75 -3.91 -8.36 -10.94
CA LEU A 75 -4.81 -7.43 -11.64
C LEU A 75 -4.07 -6.18 -12.13
N ILE A 76 -2.98 -5.79 -11.46
CA ILE A 76 -2.11 -4.66 -11.84
C ILE A 76 -0.95 -5.20 -12.66
N THR A 77 -1.00 -5.04 -13.99
CA THR A 77 0.04 -5.58 -14.88
C THR A 77 1.39 -4.90 -14.69
N GLU A 78 2.49 -5.57 -15.09
CA GLU A 78 3.86 -5.01 -15.01
C GLU A 78 4.02 -3.69 -15.79
N GLU A 79 3.18 -3.47 -16.81
CA GLU A 79 3.16 -2.22 -17.58
C GLU A 79 2.50 -1.06 -16.82
N THR A 80 1.62 -1.37 -15.87
CA THR A 80 0.93 -0.36 -15.05
C THR A 80 1.88 0.20 -14.00
N LYS A 81 1.94 1.52 -13.89
CA LYS A 81 2.79 2.21 -12.91
C LYS A 81 1.94 3.00 -11.93
N LEU A 82 2.36 3.00 -10.67
CA LEU A 82 1.93 3.99 -9.69
C LEU A 82 2.64 5.31 -10.03
N LYS A 83 1.88 6.31 -10.46
CA LYS A 83 2.38 7.62 -10.86
C LYS A 83 2.58 8.52 -9.64
N ASP A 84 1.59 8.54 -8.75
CA ASP A 84 1.61 9.29 -7.52
C ASP A 84 0.69 8.64 -6.49
N PHE A 85 0.94 8.95 -5.21
CA PHE A 85 0.10 8.54 -4.10
C PHE A 85 0.17 9.57 -2.98
N TRP A 86 -0.98 10.05 -2.54
CA TRP A 86 -1.09 10.94 -1.39
C TRP A 86 -2.40 10.73 -0.64
N ILE A 87 -2.44 11.19 0.62
CA ILE A 87 -3.64 11.17 1.45
C ILE A 87 -4.01 12.60 1.78
N GLU A 88 -5.24 12.98 1.50
CA GLU A 88 -5.82 14.28 1.84
C GLU A 88 -7.24 14.05 2.37
N GLU A 89 -7.56 14.65 3.52
CA GLU A 89 -8.88 14.53 4.16
C GLU A 89 -9.39 13.07 4.29
N ASN A 90 -8.52 12.16 4.74
CA ASN A 90 -8.79 10.73 4.86
C ASN A 90 -9.11 9.99 3.55
N ILE A 91 -8.80 10.61 2.39
CA ILE A 91 -8.94 10.01 1.07
C ILE A 91 -7.55 9.71 0.51
N ALA A 92 -7.27 8.43 0.25
CA ALA A 92 -6.08 8.01 -0.47
C ALA A 92 -6.30 8.20 -1.98
N HIS A 93 -5.46 9.02 -2.60
CA HIS A 93 -5.48 9.26 -4.03
C HIS A 93 -4.44 8.37 -4.69
N VAL A 94 -4.89 7.48 -5.58
CA VAL A 94 -4.05 6.52 -6.28
C VAL A 94 -4.04 6.90 -7.75
N ASP A 95 -2.93 7.45 -8.22
CA ASP A 95 -2.75 7.84 -9.61
C ASP A 95 -2.03 6.74 -10.38
N PHE A 96 -2.71 6.16 -11.37
CA PHE A 96 -2.15 5.16 -12.25
C PHE A 96 -1.63 5.76 -13.55
N SER A 97 -0.69 5.07 -14.19
CA SER A 97 -0.34 5.36 -15.57
C SER A 97 -1.42 4.87 -16.53
N SER A 98 -1.49 5.46 -17.73
CA SER A 98 -2.51 5.15 -18.74
C SER A 98 -2.58 3.68 -19.20
N GLU A 99 -1.54 2.89 -18.93
CA GLU A 99 -1.49 1.46 -19.21
C GLU A 99 -2.56 0.66 -18.46
N ILE A 100 -3.03 1.11 -17.29
CA ILE A 100 -4.06 0.39 -16.52
C ILE A 100 -5.36 0.21 -17.32
N SER A 101 -5.72 1.18 -18.16
CA SER A 101 -6.92 1.11 -19.00
C SER A 101 -6.77 0.24 -20.24
N GLN A 102 -5.56 -0.24 -20.54
CA GLN A 102 -5.28 -1.07 -21.73
C GLN A 102 -5.48 -2.56 -21.46
N ALA A 103 -5.42 -2.97 -20.18
CA ALA A 103 -5.91 -4.26 -19.77
C ALA A 103 -7.42 -4.28 -20.07
N ALA A 104 -7.84 -5.10 -21.04
CA ALA A 104 -9.23 -5.20 -21.46
C ALA A 104 -10.09 -5.87 -20.38
N PHE A 105 -10.25 -5.20 -19.25
CA PHE A 105 -11.04 -5.69 -18.13
C PHE A 105 -12.51 -5.80 -18.56
N GLY A 106 -13.13 -6.93 -18.19
CA GLY A 106 -14.58 -6.98 -18.06
C GLY A 106 -15.01 -6.32 -16.74
N SER A 107 -16.31 -6.21 -16.52
CA SER A 107 -16.87 -5.57 -15.32
C SER A 107 -16.43 -6.21 -14.00
N GLU A 108 -16.29 -7.54 -13.99
CA GLU A 108 -15.91 -8.29 -12.78
C GLU A 108 -14.41 -8.13 -12.44
N PRO A 109 -13.45 -8.33 -13.37
CA PRO A 109 -12.05 -7.99 -13.13
C PRO A 109 -11.81 -6.52 -12.75
N GLU A 110 -12.54 -5.58 -13.36
CA GLU A 110 -12.43 -4.15 -12.99
C GLU A 110 -12.90 -3.89 -11.56
N LEU A 111 -14.00 -4.53 -11.13
CA LEU A 111 -14.48 -4.44 -9.76
C LEU A 111 -13.48 -5.04 -8.77
N LEU A 112 -12.90 -6.20 -9.08
CA LEU A 112 -11.91 -6.86 -8.23
C LEU A 112 -10.63 -6.02 -8.10
N LEU A 113 -10.22 -5.31 -9.15
CA LEU A 113 -9.08 -4.39 -9.10
C LEU A 113 -9.36 -3.25 -8.10
N ILE A 114 -10.54 -2.66 -8.20
CA ILE A 114 -10.96 -1.57 -7.30
C ILE A 114 -11.04 -2.08 -5.86
N GLN A 115 -11.69 -3.23 -5.62
CA GLN A 115 -11.78 -3.85 -4.30
C GLN A 115 -10.41 -4.20 -3.73
N SER A 116 -9.49 -4.72 -4.55
CA SER A 116 -8.11 -5.06 -4.15
C SER A 116 -7.39 -3.85 -3.56
N VAL A 117 -7.43 -2.71 -4.27
CA VAL A 117 -6.79 -1.48 -3.82
C VAL A 117 -7.52 -0.87 -2.61
N VAL A 118 -8.85 -0.81 -2.64
CA VAL A 118 -9.66 -0.27 -1.53
C VAL A 118 -9.42 -1.07 -0.25
N TYR A 119 -9.57 -2.40 -0.29
CA TYR A 119 -9.41 -3.24 0.91
C TYR A 119 -7.99 -3.20 1.46
N THR A 120 -6.98 -3.09 0.58
CA THR A 120 -5.59 -2.92 1.00
C THR A 120 -5.36 -1.55 1.66
N LEU A 121 -6.01 -0.47 1.23
CA LEU A 121 -5.73 0.86 1.77
C LEU A 121 -6.57 1.22 3.00
N VAL A 122 -7.85 0.82 3.04
CA VAL A 122 -8.77 1.15 4.16
C VAL A 122 -8.48 0.36 5.44
N GLN A 123 -7.46 -0.49 5.46
CA GLN A 123 -6.98 -1.11 6.71
C GLN A 123 -6.26 -0.11 7.63
N PHE A 124 -5.78 1.01 7.07
CA PHE A 124 -5.06 2.05 7.81
C PHE A 124 -6.05 3.11 8.33
N GLU A 125 -5.97 3.46 9.61
CA GLU A 125 -6.90 4.40 10.27
C GLU A 125 -6.96 5.80 9.61
N GLU A 126 -5.92 6.16 8.87
CA GLU A 126 -5.83 7.43 8.15
C GLU A 126 -6.52 7.43 6.78
N VAL A 127 -7.05 6.28 6.31
CA VAL A 127 -7.71 6.12 5.00
C VAL A 127 -9.12 5.57 5.16
N ASP A 128 -10.12 6.42 4.91
CA ASP A 128 -11.54 6.03 4.88
C ASP A 128 -12.00 5.62 3.47
N LYS A 129 -11.39 6.23 2.44
CA LYS A 129 -11.79 6.08 1.04
C LYS A 129 -10.60 6.13 0.09
N VAL A 130 -10.80 5.64 -1.13
CA VAL A 130 -9.82 5.72 -2.22
C VAL A 130 -10.40 6.49 -3.40
N GLN A 131 -9.69 7.51 -3.88
CA GLN A 131 -9.93 8.17 -5.15
C GLN A 131 -8.95 7.63 -6.19
N PHE A 132 -9.48 7.19 -7.33
CA PHE A 132 -8.68 6.71 -8.45
C PHE A 132 -8.45 7.81 -9.48
N LEU A 133 -7.23 7.89 -9.99
CA LEU A 133 -6.83 8.82 -11.05
C LEU A 133 -6.04 8.07 -12.13
N ILE A 134 -6.05 8.63 -13.34
CA ILE A 134 -5.20 8.17 -14.44
C ILE A 134 -4.50 9.38 -15.05
N GLU A 135 -3.17 9.36 -15.04
CA GLU A 135 -2.33 10.48 -15.48
C GLU A 135 -2.67 11.81 -14.80
N GLY A 136 -3.05 11.74 -13.51
CA GLY A 136 -3.40 12.89 -12.68
C GLY A 136 -4.83 13.40 -12.82
N ASP A 137 -5.65 12.80 -13.68
CA ASP A 137 -7.05 13.18 -13.86
C ASP A 137 -7.99 12.17 -13.17
N ILE A 138 -9.02 12.67 -12.48
CA ILE A 138 -10.14 11.83 -12.00
C ILE A 138 -10.92 11.33 -13.21
N VAL A 139 -11.10 10.02 -13.30
CA VAL A 139 -11.81 9.37 -14.40
C VAL A 139 -13.13 8.76 -13.94
N ASP A 140 -14.13 8.78 -14.82
CA ASP A 140 -15.44 8.16 -14.55
C ASP A 140 -15.32 6.65 -14.33
N SER A 141 -14.31 6.00 -14.90
CA SER A 141 -14.06 4.56 -14.82
C SER A 141 -12.64 4.23 -15.28
N ILE A 142 -12.03 3.17 -14.73
CA ILE A 142 -10.69 2.72 -15.11
C ILE A 142 -10.72 2.04 -16.49
N ALA A 143 -11.72 1.19 -16.73
CA ALA A 143 -11.84 0.40 -17.98
C ALA A 143 -13.24 0.42 -18.61
N GLY A 144 -14.14 1.25 -18.08
CA GLY A 144 -15.44 1.55 -18.66
C GLY A 144 -16.64 0.83 -18.03
N HIS A 145 -16.47 0.09 -16.93
CA HIS A 145 -17.55 -0.70 -16.33
C HIS A 145 -17.92 -0.27 -14.91
N ILE A 146 -16.95 0.15 -14.10
CA ILE A 146 -17.17 0.54 -12.69
C ILE A 146 -16.95 2.04 -12.54
N TYR A 147 -17.90 2.72 -11.87
CA TYR A 147 -17.81 4.16 -11.67
C TYR A 147 -16.77 4.51 -10.60
N THR A 148 -15.77 5.30 -10.96
CA THR A 148 -14.66 5.75 -10.10
C THR A 148 -14.52 7.28 -10.01
N GLY A 149 -15.51 8.01 -10.50
CA GLY A 149 -15.49 9.48 -10.52
C GLY A 149 -15.64 10.14 -9.14
N GLU A 150 -15.89 9.35 -8.10
CA GLU A 150 -15.98 9.78 -6.70
C GLU A 150 -15.17 8.82 -5.81
N PRO A 151 -14.71 9.26 -4.62
CA PRO A 151 -13.96 8.40 -3.70
C PRO A 151 -14.80 7.21 -3.19
N ILE A 152 -14.22 6.02 -3.23
CA ILE A 152 -14.87 4.74 -2.93
C ILE A 152 -14.44 4.23 -1.55
N SER A 153 -15.42 3.88 -0.71
CA SER A 153 -15.20 3.22 0.58
C SER A 153 -15.43 1.71 0.47
N LYS A 154 -15.06 0.97 1.52
CA LYS A 154 -15.35 -0.46 1.62
C LYS A 154 -16.85 -0.81 1.58
N ASP A 155 -17.72 0.10 2.03
CA ASP A 155 -19.17 -0.14 2.05
C ASP A 155 -19.85 0.12 0.70
N ASP A 156 -19.15 0.76 -0.24
CA ASP A 156 -19.66 1.09 -1.58
C ASP A 156 -19.53 -0.08 -2.58
N ILE A 157 -18.71 -1.08 -2.27
CA ILE A 157 -18.28 -2.17 -3.18
C ILE A 157 -18.29 -3.56 -2.53
#